data_AF-A0A7S1CE23-F1
#
_entry.id   AF-A0A7S1CE23-F1
#
_cell.length_a   1.000
_cell.length_b   1.000
_cell.length_c   1.000
_cell.angle_alpha   90.00
_cell.angle_beta   90.00
_cell.angle_gamma   90.00
#
_symmetry.space_group_name_H-M   'P 1'
#
loop_
_entity.id
_entity.type
_entity.pdbx_description
1 polymer ?
#
loop_
_entity_poly.entity_id
_entity_poly.type
_entity_poly.pdbx_seq_one_letter_code
_entity_poly.pdbx_strand_id
1 'polypeptide(L)'
;ALASAAAKQRLRRRNVHIIRHRDVDALVPLWSHHEKLVIVDRQVAFAGGLDLCLGRYDDGAHALFDDMAQAWPGKDYYNPRVRDFVDVDKADDDLVSERAVTPRMPWHDVHVRVRGAAAI
;
A
#
# COMPACT_ATOMS: atom_id res chain seq x y z
N ALA A 1 4.63 1.03 -13.76
CA ALA A 1 5.23 -0.23 -13.25
C ALA A 1 4.33 -1.43 -13.59
N LEU A 2 4.90 -2.63 -13.64
CA LEU A 2 4.16 -3.89 -13.88
C LEU A 2 3.14 -4.18 -12.76
N ALA A 3 3.48 -3.88 -11.50
CA ALA A 3 2.59 -4.06 -10.34
C ALA A 3 1.23 -3.35 -10.48
N SER A 4 1.22 -2.09 -10.93
CA SER A 4 -0.05 -1.36 -11.12
C SER A 4 -0.88 -1.89 -12.29
N ALA A 5 -0.24 -2.51 -13.29
CA ALA A 5 -0.94 -3.21 -14.38
C ALA A 5 -1.67 -4.45 -13.84
N ALA A 6 -0.97 -5.26 -13.05
CA ALA A 6 -1.51 -6.47 -12.42
C ALA A 6 -2.66 -6.14 -11.48
N ALA A 7 -2.52 -5.13 -10.62
CA ALA A 7 -3.59 -4.66 -9.74
C ALA A 7 -4.84 -4.24 -10.53
N LYS A 8 -4.66 -3.46 -11.60
CA LYS A 8 -5.75 -3.07 -12.50
C LYS A 8 -6.43 -4.29 -13.14
N GLN A 9 -5.68 -5.31 -13.54
CA GLN A 9 -6.25 -6.53 -14.11
C GLN A 9 -7.03 -7.33 -13.06
N ARG A 10 -6.47 -7.49 -11.86
CA ARG A 10 -7.04 -8.31 -10.78
C ARG A 10 -8.35 -7.74 -10.20
N LEU A 11 -8.43 -6.41 -10.08
CA LEU A 11 -9.55 -5.73 -9.44
C LEU A 11 -10.71 -5.40 -10.40
N ARG A 12 -10.57 -5.71 -11.69
CA ARG A 12 -11.61 -5.43 -12.70
C ARG A 12 -12.90 -6.20 -12.43
N ARG A 13 -13.98 -5.44 -12.21
CA ARG A 13 -15.37 -5.93 -12.03
C ARG A 13 -16.33 -4.93 -12.68
N ARG A 14 -17.61 -5.30 -12.87
CA ARG A 14 -18.62 -4.49 -13.57
C ARG A 14 -18.70 -3.03 -13.08
N ASN A 15 -18.64 -2.82 -11.77
CA ASN A 15 -18.78 -1.50 -11.15
C ASN A 15 -17.44 -0.95 -10.59
N VAL A 16 -16.31 -1.55 -10.97
CA VAL A 16 -14.98 -1.13 -10.51
C VAL A 16 -14.19 -0.61 -11.70
N HIS A 17 -14.05 0.72 -11.76
CA HIS A 17 -13.34 1.42 -12.82
C HIS A 17 -11.93 1.80 -12.34
N ILE A 18 -10.91 1.45 -13.11
CA ILE A 18 -9.51 1.66 -12.73
C ILE A 18 -8.77 2.36 -13.87
N ILE A 19 -8.21 3.52 -13.59
CA ILE A 19 -7.42 4.33 -14.52
C ILE A 19 -5.96 4.28 -14.09
N ARG A 20 -5.06 4.24 -15.07
CA ARG A 20 -3.62 4.44 -14.84
C ARG A 20 -3.20 5.59 -15.74
N HIS A 21 -2.52 6.55 -15.16
CA HIS A 21 -1.99 7.70 -15.88
C HIS A 21 -0.47 7.66 -15.88
N ARG A 22 0.13 8.02 -17.01
CA ARG A 22 1.56 8.24 -17.17
C ARG A 22 1.73 9.39 -18.14
N ASP A 23 2.67 10.27 -17.85
CA ASP A 23 3.15 11.22 -18.85
C ASP A 23 3.90 10.44 -19.95
N VAL A 24 3.29 10.38 -21.13
CA VAL A 24 3.79 9.60 -22.27
C VAL A 24 4.85 10.34 -23.07
N ASP A 25 4.96 11.67 -22.90
CA ASP A 25 5.90 12.52 -23.64
C ASP A 25 7.21 12.72 -22.87
N ALA A 26 7.23 12.40 -21.57
CA ALA A 26 8.44 12.41 -20.76
C ALA A 26 9.36 11.23 -21.09
N LEU A 27 10.52 11.52 -21.70
CA LEU A 27 11.60 10.57 -22.01
C LEU A 27 12.04 9.76 -20.77
N VAL A 28 11.97 10.38 -19.59
CA VAL A 28 12.22 9.77 -18.28
C VAL A 28 11.06 10.11 -17.33
N PRO A 29 10.36 9.12 -16.74
CA PRO A 29 9.30 9.40 -15.78
C PRO A 29 9.91 9.84 -14.44
N LEU A 30 9.99 11.15 -14.22
CA LEU A 30 10.53 11.74 -12.97
C LEU A 30 9.45 12.00 -11.91
N TRP A 31 8.19 12.12 -12.32
CA TRP A 31 7.08 12.53 -11.46
C TRP A 31 6.04 11.42 -11.28
N SER A 32 5.29 11.48 -10.18
CA SER A 32 4.23 10.52 -9.86
C SER A 32 3.00 11.23 -9.28
N HIS A 33 1.83 10.63 -9.50
CA HIS A 33 0.64 10.90 -8.69
C HIS A 33 0.88 10.29 -7.32
N HIS A 34 1.00 11.12 -6.29
CA HIS A 34 1.47 10.71 -4.96
C HIS A 34 0.43 10.91 -3.86
N GLU A 35 -0.71 11.49 -4.20
CA GLU A 35 -1.87 11.62 -3.33
C GLU A 35 -2.48 10.26 -2.97
N LYS A 36 -2.87 10.10 -1.70
CA LYS A 36 -3.62 8.94 -1.21
C LYS A 36 -4.96 9.41 -0.71
N LEU A 37 -6.03 8.98 -1.39
CA LEU A 37 -7.39 9.43 -1.13
C LEU A 37 -8.38 8.27 -1.17
N VAL A 38 -9.33 8.28 -0.24
CA VAL A 38 -10.54 7.45 -0.29
C VAL A 38 -11.73 8.35 -0.01
N ILE A 39 -12.68 8.43 -0.96
CA ILE A 39 -13.89 9.24 -0.84
C ILE A 39 -15.09 8.30 -0.93
N VAL A 40 -15.95 8.33 0.08
CA VAL A 40 -17.16 7.50 0.19
C VAL A 40 -18.38 8.41 0.15
N ASP A 41 -19.28 8.11 -0.80
CA ASP A 41 -20.57 8.78 -1.03
C ASP A 41 -20.50 10.31 -1.19
N ARG A 42 -19.31 10.87 -1.43
CA ARG A 42 -19.02 12.32 -1.40
C ARG A 42 -19.43 12.97 -0.07
N GLN A 43 -19.28 12.25 1.04
CA GLN A 43 -19.64 12.73 2.38
C GLN A 43 -18.52 12.52 3.39
N VAL A 44 -17.67 11.52 3.17
CA VAL A 44 -16.50 11.21 3.99
C VAL A 44 -15.30 11.05 3.07
N ALA A 45 -14.23 11.77 3.37
CA ALA A 45 -12.96 11.62 2.67
C ALA A 45 -11.84 11.31 3.67
N PHE A 46 -10.90 10.49 3.22
CA PHE A 46 -9.66 10.16 3.92
C PHE A 46 -8.50 10.65 3.05
N ALA A 47 -7.57 11.40 3.66
CA ALA A 47 -6.36 11.87 3.00
C ALA A 47 -5.16 11.87 3.97
N GLY A 48 -3.95 11.56 3.47
CA GLY A 48 -2.73 11.49 4.27
C GLY A 48 -1.60 10.74 3.58
N GLY A 49 -0.66 10.17 4.37
CA GLY A 49 0.50 9.44 3.86
C GLY A 49 0.28 7.94 3.61
N LEU A 50 -0.77 7.35 4.20
CA LEU A 50 -1.07 5.92 4.04
C LEU A 50 -1.68 5.57 2.67
N ASP A 51 -0.96 4.76 1.88
CA ASP A 51 -1.48 4.03 0.72
C ASP A 51 -2.19 2.73 1.16
N LEU A 52 -3.25 2.32 0.47
CA LEU A 52 -3.86 0.99 0.62
C LEU A 52 -3.02 -0.08 -0.09
N CYS A 53 -1.91 -0.49 0.53
CA CYS A 53 -0.98 -1.48 0.00
C CYS A 53 -0.10 -2.10 1.09
N LEU A 54 0.70 -3.11 0.70
CA LEU A 54 1.54 -3.91 1.59
C LEU A 54 2.58 -3.06 2.34
N GLY A 55 2.86 -3.45 3.58
CA GLY A 55 3.88 -2.87 4.47
C GLY A 55 3.46 -1.60 5.19
N ARG A 56 2.19 -1.17 5.08
CA ARG A 56 1.69 0.09 5.69
C ARG A 56 0.93 -0.12 6.98
N TYR A 57 0.38 -1.31 7.20
CA TYR A 57 -0.35 -1.62 8.43
C TYR A 57 0.63 -1.65 9.61
N ASP A 58 0.31 -0.92 10.67
CA ASP A 58 1.09 -0.90 11.92
C ASP A 58 0.21 -0.36 13.06
N ASP A 59 0.66 -0.57 14.29
CA ASP A 59 0.08 0.04 15.47
C ASP A 59 1.11 0.93 16.20
N GLY A 60 0.71 1.52 17.32
CA GLY A 60 1.59 2.40 18.10
C GLY A 60 2.74 1.68 18.82
N ALA A 61 2.73 0.34 18.87
CA ALA A 61 3.81 -0.44 19.48
C ALA A 61 4.99 -0.63 18.52
N HIS A 62 4.75 -0.52 17.20
CA HIS A 62 5.79 -0.62 16.17
C HIS A 62 6.66 -1.87 16.32
N ALA A 63 6.02 -3.02 16.55
CA ALA A 63 6.74 -4.25 16.80
C ALA A 63 7.63 -4.65 15.59
N LEU A 64 8.85 -5.09 15.91
CA LEU A 64 9.85 -5.50 14.93
C LEU A 64 9.65 -6.94 14.43
N PHE A 65 8.99 -7.76 15.24
CA PHE A 65 8.72 -9.17 14.97
C PHE A 65 7.22 -9.40 15.15
N ASP A 66 6.65 -10.34 14.37
CA ASP A 66 5.29 -10.77 14.63
C ASP A 66 5.27 -11.70 15.84
N ASP A 67 4.12 -11.74 16.51
CA ASP A 67 3.82 -12.79 17.47
C ASP A 67 3.16 -13.97 16.74
N MET A 68 2.72 -14.96 17.51
CA MET A 68 2.07 -16.16 16.97
C MET A 68 0.78 -15.85 16.16
N ALA A 69 0.24 -14.64 16.20
CA ALA A 69 -0.96 -14.25 15.48
C ALA A 69 -0.69 -13.75 14.05
N GLN A 70 0.58 -13.61 13.62
CA GLN A 70 0.99 -13.13 12.30
C GLN A 70 0.26 -11.83 11.88
N ALA A 71 0.41 -10.78 12.68
CA ALA A 71 -0.21 -9.47 12.41
C ALA A 71 0.09 -8.90 11.00
N TRP A 72 1.18 -9.35 10.37
CA TRP A 72 1.59 -8.97 9.01
C TRP A 72 1.72 -10.21 8.11
N PRO A 73 0.64 -10.66 7.43
CA PRO A 73 0.66 -11.86 6.61
C PRO A 73 1.51 -11.68 5.34
N GLY A 74 2.25 -12.72 4.95
CA GLY A 74 2.99 -12.76 3.69
C GLY A 74 3.90 -11.55 3.46
N LYS A 75 3.73 -10.90 2.31
CA LYS A 75 4.50 -9.71 1.91
C LYS A 75 4.24 -8.47 2.77
N ASP A 76 3.24 -8.49 3.65
CA ASP A 76 2.99 -7.39 4.58
C ASP A 76 4.06 -7.31 5.69
N TYR A 77 4.73 -8.43 5.98
CA TYR A 77 5.96 -8.44 6.76
C TYR A 77 7.11 -7.95 5.88
N TYR A 78 7.31 -6.63 5.91
CA TYR A 78 8.13 -5.94 4.92
C TYR A 78 9.30 -5.22 5.57
N ASN A 79 10.48 -5.34 4.95
CA ASN A 79 11.64 -4.53 5.26
C ASN A 79 12.38 -4.16 3.96
N PRO A 80 12.21 -2.93 3.42
CA PRO A 80 12.83 -2.52 2.16
C PRO A 80 14.36 -2.47 2.21
N ARG A 81 14.96 -2.41 3.41
CA ARG A 81 16.42 -2.43 3.55
C ARG A 81 17.01 -3.83 3.37
N VAL A 82 16.19 -4.85 3.57
CA VAL A 82 16.56 -6.26 3.35
C VAL A 82 16.20 -6.67 1.94
N ARG A 83 14.95 -6.42 1.52
CA ARG A 83 14.46 -6.81 0.20
C ARG A 83 13.28 -5.95 -0.24
N ASP A 84 13.33 -5.49 -1.48
CA ASP A 84 12.19 -4.81 -2.10
C ASP A 84 11.12 -5.80 -2.60
N PHE A 85 9.91 -5.30 -2.87
CA PHE A 85 8.80 -6.12 -3.34
C PHE A 85 9.11 -6.82 -4.67
N VAL A 86 8.93 -8.14 -4.68
CA VAL A 86 8.96 -8.99 -5.87
C VAL A 86 7.67 -9.81 -5.91
N ASP A 87 7.25 -10.28 -7.08
CA ASP A 87 6.10 -11.18 -7.25
C ASP A 87 4.86 -10.75 -6.46
N VAL A 88 4.48 -9.47 -6.58
CA VAL A 88 3.40 -8.83 -5.81
C VAL A 88 2.01 -9.44 -6.05
N ASP A 89 1.86 -10.25 -7.09
CA ASP A 89 0.68 -11.07 -7.36
C ASP A 89 0.53 -12.22 -6.35
N LYS A 90 1.62 -12.64 -5.70
CA LYS A 90 1.65 -13.64 -4.64
C LYS A 90 1.74 -12.98 -3.27
N ALA A 91 0.79 -12.11 -2.93
CA ALA A 91 0.86 -11.28 -1.72
C ALA A 91 0.98 -12.08 -0.40
N ASP A 92 0.50 -13.32 -0.38
CA ASP A 92 0.51 -14.18 0.80
C ASP A 92 1.86 -14.90 1.01
N ASP A 93 2.74 -14.93 0.02
CA ASP A 93 4.09 -15.50 0.17
C ASP A 93 5.01 -14.50 0.86
N ASP A 94 5.80 -14.95 1.83
CA ASP A 94 6.78 -14.11 2.51
C ASP A 94 7.83 -13.51 1.56
N LEU A 95 8.17 -12.23 1.77
CA LEU A 95 9.34 -11.60 1.11
C LEU A 95 10.65 -12.01 1.77
N VAL A 96 10.60 -12.23 3.08
CA VAL A 96 11.72 -12.52 3.96
C VAL A 96 11.55 -13.94 4.47
N SER A 97 12.50 -14.81 4.19
CA SER A 97 12.41 -16.24 4.51
C SER A 97 12.52 -16.56 6.00
N GLU A 98 13.13 -15.66 6.80
CA GLU A 98 13.42 -15.90 8.22
C GLU A 98 12.90 -14.77 9.11
N ARG A 99 11.58 -14.70 9.29
CA ARG A 99 10.90 -13.71 10.17
C ARG A 99 11.39 -13.73 11.61
N ALA A 100 11.86 -14.88 12.11
CA ALA A 100 12.33 -15.03 13.49
C ALA A 100 13.63 -14.25 13.81
N VAL A 101 14.42 -13.92 12.79
CA VAL A 101 15.72 -13.25 12.96
C VAL A 101 15.85 -11.97 12.12
N THR A 102 15.00 -11.79 11.12
CA THR A 102 14.99 -10.60 10.29
C THR A 102 13.81 -9.72 10.68
N PRO A 103 14.03 -8.56 11.32
CA PRO A 103 12.92 -7.70 11.73
C PRO A 103 12.24 -7.08 10.51
N ARG A 104 10.92 -6.88 10.59
CA ARG A 104 10.22 -5.95 9.69
C ARG A 104 10.68 -4.52 9.95
N MET A 105 10.40 -3.63 9.01
CA MET A 105 10.58 -2.20 9.21
C MET A 105 9.24 -1.58 9.62
N PRO A 106 9.11 -1.04 10.84
CA PRO A 106 7.91 -0.32 11.25
C PRO A 106 7.55 0.82 10.32
N TRP A 107 6.25 1.07 10.20
CA TRP A 107 5.68 2.15 9.40
C TRP A 107 4.95 3.12 10.32
N HIS A 108 5.50 4.32 10.46
CA HIS A 108 4.88 5.40 11.20
C HIS A 108 4.31 6.42 10.21
N ASP A 109 3.03 6.74 10.32
CA ASP A 109 2.35 7.62 9.38
C ASP A 109 1.12 8.28 10.01
N VAL A 110 0.55 9.26 9.29
CA VAL A 110 -0.64 9.99 9.69
C VAL A 110 -1.64 10.02 8.53
N HIS A 111 -2.92 9.91 8.88
CA HIS A 111 -4.02 10.04 7.95
C HIS A 111 -5.20 10.74 8.64
N VAL A 112 -5.94 11.54 7.89
CA VAL A 112 -7.06 12.33 8.40
C VAL A 112 -8.36 11.87 7.75
N ARG A 113 -9.45 11.91 8.53
CA ARG A 113 -10.83 11.78 8.04
C ARG A 113 -11.51 13.14 8.10
N VAL A 114 -12.04 13.59 6.98
CA VAL A 114 -12.90 14.77 6.88
C VAL A 114 -14.34 14.37 6.55
N ARG A 115 -15.31 15.22 6.96
CA ARG A 115 -16.74 15.04 6.70
C ARG A 115 -17.38 16.35 6.25
N GLY A 116 -18.51 16.25 5.54
CA GLY A 116 -19.28 17.40 5.09
C GLY A 116 -18.67 18.06 3.85
N ALA A 117 -18.77 19.39 3.73
CA ALA A 117 -18.40 20.10 2.51
C ALA A 117 -16.94 19.89 2.06
N ALA A 118 -16.02 19.67 3.00
CA ALA A 118 -14.61 19.42 2.69
C ALA A 118 -14.33 18.01 2.11
N ALA A 119 -15.33 17.12 2.11
CA ALA A 119 -15.23 15.76 1.54
C ALA A 119 -15.81 15.66 0.13
N ILE A 120 -16.31 16.77 -0.43
CA ILE A 120 -16.97 16.84 -1.75
C ILE A 120 -15.97 17.27 -2.81
#